data_AF-A0A382QAV2-F1
#
_entry.id   AF-A0A382QAV2-F1
#
_cell.length_a   1.000
_cell.length_b   1.000
_cell.length_c   1.000
_cell.angle_alpha   90.00
_cell.angle_beta   90.00
_cell.angle_gamma   90.00
#
_symmetry.space_group_name_H-M   'P 1'
#
loop_
_entity.id
_entity.type
_entity.pdbx_description
1 polymer ?
#
loop_
_entity_poly.entity_id
_entity_poly.type
_entity_poly.pdbx_seq_one_letter_code
_entity_poly.pdbx_strand_id
1 'polypeptide(L)' 'MNPVIKATLVGTVVNLALSIIKFIGGIVGNSAAMVADAIHSVSDLLTDAIVL' A
#
# COMPACT_ATOMS: atom_id res chain seq x y z
N MET A 1 -1.60 9.26 -24.97
CA MET A 1 -1.29 8.35 -23.85
C MET A 1 -2.32 8.60 -22.76
N ASN A 2 -3.08 7.56 -22.38
CA ASN A 2 -4.31 7.69 -21.57
C ASN A 2 -3.97 8.17 -20.13
N PRO A 3 -4.57 9.25 -19.61
CA PRO A 3 -4.24 9.82 -18.29
C PRO A 3 -4.47 8.86 -17.12
N VAL A 4 -5.29 7.82 -17.31
CA VAL A 4 -5.64 6.81 -16.31
C VAL A 4 -4.42 6.02 -15.84
N ILE A 5 -3.56 5.58 -16.76
CA ILE A 5 -2.41 4.71 -16.43
C ILE A 5 -1.39 5.44 -15.55
N LYS A 6 -1.20 6.76 -15.77
CA LYS A 6 -0.28 7.57 -14.97
C LYS A 6 -0.78 7.75 -13.54
N ALA A 7 -2.10 7.91 -13.36
CA ALA A 7 -2.72 8.03 -12.05
C ALA A 7 -2.68 6.70 -11.29
N THR A 8 -2.94 5.57 -11.96
CA THR A 8 -2.82 4.23 -11.35
C THR A 8 -1.38 3.94 -10.92
N LEU A 9 -0.39 4.18 -11.79
CA LEU A 9 1.01 3.92 -11.45
C LEU A 9 1.49 4.76 -10.24
N VAL A 10 1.11 6.04 -10.19
CA VAL A 10 1.42 6.93 -9.06
C VAL A 10 0.66 6.48 -7.81
N GLY A 11 -0.61 6.11 -7.94
CA GLY A 11 -1.43 5.59 -6.85
C GLY A 11 -0.83 4.33 -6.24
N THR A 12 -0.42 3.35 -7.05
CA THR A 12 0.23 2.11 -6.61
C THR A 12 1.56 2.39 -5.89
N VAL A 13 2.40 3.29 -6.43
CA VAL A 13 3.68 3.65 -5.80
C VAL A 13 3.48 4.34 -4.45
N VAL A 14 2.50 5.25 -4.35
CA VAL A 14 2.17 5.94 -3.09
C VAL A 14 1.56 4.96 -2.07
N ASN A 15 0.67 4.06 -2.50
CA ASN A 15 0.14 3.00 -1.63
C ASN A 15 1.26 2.10 -1.10
N LEU A 16 2.28 1.81 -1.91
CA LEU A 16 3.40 0.95 -1.53
C LEU A 16 4.27 1.63 -0.47
N ALA A 17 4.59 2.89 -0.68
CA ALA A 17 5.32 3.69 0.28
C ALA A 17 4.57 3.80 1.61
N LEU A 18 3.25 4.07 1.58
CA LEU A 18 2.42 4.14 2.78
C LEU A 18 2.36 2.80 3.52
N SER A 19 2.23 1.69 2.79
CA SER A 19 2.22 0.35 3.36
C SER A 19 3.51 0.02 4.12
N ILE A 20 4.67 0.36 3.53
CA ILE A 20 5.99 0.19 4.17
C ILE A 20 6.09 1.04 5.45
N ILE A 21 5.63 2.29 5.41
CA ILE A 21 5.63 3.18 6.58
C ILE A 21 4.76 2.61 7.71
N LYS A 22 3.56 2.11 7.39
CA LYS A 22 2.66 1.47 8.35
C LYS A 22 3.25 0.20 8.96
N PHE A 23 3.93 -0.61 8.14
CA PHE A 23 4.59 -1.83 8.60
C PHE A 23 5.74 -1.52 9.58
N ILE A 24 6.62 -0.57 9.22
CA ILE A 24 7.73 -0.14 10.09
C ILE A 24 7.18 0.49 11.37
N GLY A 25 6.20 1.38 11.26
CA GLY A 25 5.56 1.98 12.41
C GLY A 25 4.88 0.94 13.30
N GLY A 26 4.25 -0.08 12.73
CA GLY A 26 3.58 -1.16 13.46
C GLY A 26 4.54 -2.01 14.27
N ILE A 27 5.72 -2.30 13.70
CA ILE A 27 6.80 -3.01 14.40
C ILE A 27 7.40 -2.14 15.50
N VAL A 28 7.74 -0.88 15.21
CA VAL A 28 8.33 0.05 16.19
C VAL A 28 7.35 0.38 17.32
N GLY A 29 6.07 0.54 17.00
CA GLY A 29 5.01 0.83 17.95
C GLY A 29 4.39 -0.39 18.64
N ASN A 30 4.87 -1.60 18.35
CA ASN A 30 4.31 -2.88 18.85
C ASN A 30 2.77 -2.99 18.73
N SER A 31 2.18 -2.35 17.72
CA SER A 31 0.74 -2.18 17.60
C SER A 31 0.17 -3.21 16.64
N ALA A 32 -0.49 -4.24 17.17
CA ALA A 32 -1.18 -5.26 16.39
C ALA A 32 -2.24 -4.66 15.44
N ALA A 33 -2.89 -3.56 15.85
CA ALA A 33 -3.86 -2.85 15.01
C ALA A 33 -3.18 -2.21 13.78
N MET A 34 -1.98 -1.64 13.95
CA MET A 34 -1.25 -1.00 12.85
C MET A 34 -0.59 -2.02 11.91
N VAL A 35 -0.20 -3.18 12.44
CA VAL A 35 0.26 -4.32 11.64
C VAL A 35 -0.88 -4.91 10.81
N ALA A 36 -2.09 -5.04 11.37
CA ALA A 36 -3.26 -5.48 10.62
C ALA A 36 -3.62 -4.52 9.48
N ASP A 37 -3.56 -3.21 9.72
CA ASP A 37 -3.78 -2.17 8.71
C ASP A 37 -2.70 -2.18 7.61
N ALA A 38 -1.45 -2.47 7.98
CA ALA A 38 -0.35 -2.64 7.01
C ALA A 38 -0.59 -3.84 6.08
N ILE A 39 -0.97 -5.01 6.62
CA ILE A 39 -1.27 -6.21 5.82
C ILE A 39 -2.46 -5.98 4.89
N HIS A 40 -3.52 -5.31 5.36
CA HIS A 40 -4.67 -4.94 4.55
C HIS A 40 -4.24 -4.09 3.34
N SER A 41 -3.45 -3.04 3.59
CA SER A 41 -2.91 -2.17 2.54
C SER A 41 -1.99 -2.90 1.57
N VAL A 42 -1.19 -3.89 1.99
CA VAL A 42 -0.40 -4.74 1.08
C VAL A 42 -1.32 -5.57 0.17
N SER A 43 -2.41 -6.12 0.72
CA SER A 43 -3.34 -6.97 -0.03
C SER A 43 -4.11 -6.19 -1.10
N ASP A 44 -4.53 -4.95 -0.78
CA ASP A 44 -5.16 -4.06 -1.75
C ASP A 44 -4.19 -3.70 -2.88
N LEU A 45 -2.92 -3.44 -2.54
CA LEU A 45 -1.90 -3.08 -3.51
C LEU A 45 -1.56 -4.22 -4.47
N LEU A 46 -1.47 -5.46 -3.95
CA LEU A 46 -1.32 -6.65 -4.78
C LEU A 46 -2.51 -6.83 -5.73
N THR A 47 -3.73 -6.55 -5.27
CA THR A 47 -4.93 -6.63 -6.10
C THR A 47 -4.92 -5.56 -7.19
N ASP A 48 -4.56 -4.32 -6.86
CA ASP A 48 -4.39 -3.22 -7.83
C ASP A 48 -3.33 -3.55 -8.90
N ALA A 49 -2.24 -4.21 -8.51
CA ALA A 49 -1.17 -4.61 -9.43
C ALA A 49 -1.56 -5.77 -10.37
N ILE A 50 -2.50 -6.63 -9.95
CA ILE A 50 -3.00 -7.76 -10.77
C ILE A 50 -4.12 -7.31 -11.71
N VAL A 51 -4.92 -6.32 -11.29
CA VAL A 51 -6.07 -5.81 -12.06
C VAL A 51 -5.64 -4.89 -13.22
N LEU A 52 -4.47 -4.23 -13.13
CA LEU A 52 -3.88 -3.42 -14.21
C LEU A 52 -3.20 -4.27 -15.29
#